data_AF-A0A645IYR6-F1
#
_entry.id   AF-A0A645IYR6-F1
#
_cell.length_a   1.000
_cell.length_b   1.000
_cell.length_c   1.000
_cell.angle_alpha   90.00
_cell.angle_beta   90.00
_cell.angle_gamma   90.00
#
_symmetry.space_group_name_H-M   'P 1'
#
loop_
_entity.id
_entity.type
_entity.pdbx_description
1 polymer ?
#
loop_
_entity_poly.entity_id
_entity_poly.type
_entity_poly.pdbx_seq_one_letter_code
_entity_poly.pdbx_strand_id
1 'polypeptide(L)' 'MATNEEMMVKLQEPDCIYDVCFPSDYIIEKLISQDLLHTLNKENIPNLKNIDPRFMNLDFDPENKYSVPYMWGP' A
#
# COMPACT_ATOMS: atom_id res chain seq x y z
N MET A 1 -15.91 -10.22 0.51
CA MET A 1 -15.01 -9.04 0.50
C MET A 1 -14.50 -8.90 1.92
N ALA A 2 -13.19 -8.85 2.11
CA ALA A 2 -12.63 -8.49 3.41
C ALA A 2 -12.73 -6.97 3.57
N THR A 3 -13.06 -6.49 4.75
CA THR A 3 -12.94 -5.05 5.04
C THR A 3 -11.46 -4.68 5.19
N ASN A 4 -11.18 -3.38 5.11
CA ASN A 4 -9.86 -2.82 5.40
C ASN A 4 -9.35 -3.23 6.79
N GLU A 5 -10.25 -3.23 7.77
CA GLU A 5 -9.96 -3.60 9.15
C GLU A 5 -9.67 -5.10 9.29
N GLU A 6 -10.45 -5.95 8.62
CA GLU A 6 -10.20 -7.40 8.59
C GLU A 6 -8.86 -7.74 7.93
N MET A 7 -8.49 -7.02 6.87
CA MET A 7 -7.18 -7.17 6.23
C MET A 7 -6.05 -6.75 7.17
N MET A 8 -6.19 -5.63 7.88
CA MET A 8 -5.17 -5.17 8.83
C MET A 8 -4.93 -6.18 9.95
N VAL A 9 -5.99 -6.81 10.48
CA VAL A 9 -5.85 -7.86 11.50
C VAL A 9 -5.01 -9.02 10.96
N LYS A 10 -5.27 -9.47 9.73
CA LYS A 10 -4.48 -10.55 9.10
C LYS A 10 -3.02 -10.19 8.87
N LEU A 11 -2.73 -8.94 8.51
CA LEU A 11 -1.34 -8.48 8.32
C LEU A 11 -0.54 -8.44 9.64
N GLN A 12 -1.21 -8.36 10.78
CA GLN A 12 -0.58 -8.38 12.11
C GLN A 12 -0.34 -9.80 12.63
N GLU A 13 -0.90 -10.82 11.99
CA GLU A 13 -0.71 -12.21 12.40
C GLU A 13 0.78 -12.60 12.22
N PRO A 14 1.44 -13.20 13.24
CA PRO A 14 2.85 -13.60 13.15
C PRO A 14 3.15 -14.57 12.00
N ASP A 15 2.15 -15.31 11.56
CA ASP A 15 2.16 -16.25 10.45
C ASP A 15 1.51 -15.69 9.18
N CYS A 16 1.44 -14.36 9.03
CA CYS A 16 0.97 -13.70 7.81
C CYS A 16 1.75 -14.21 6.59
N ILE A 17 1.03 -14.81 5.64
CA ILE A 17 1.57 -15.37 4.39
C ILE A 17 1.25 -14.50 3.16
N TYR A 18 0.78 -13.27 3.36
CA TYR A 18 0.34 -12.42 2.26
C TYR A 18 1.49 -11.58 1.69
N ASP A 19 1.76 -11.75 0.41
CA ASP A 19 2.79 -10.97 -0.30
C ASP A 19 2.28 -9.58 -0.74
N VAL A 20 0.97 -9.45 -1.02
CA VAL A 20 0.35 -8.22 -1.56
C VAL A 20 -1.01 -7.98 -0.92
N CYS A 21 -1.30 -6.72 -0.62
CA CYS A 21 -2.60 -6.27 -0.13
C CYS A 21 -3.07 -5.01 -0.88
N PHE A 22 -4.37 -4.70 -0.78
CA PHE A 22 -5.01 -3.56 -1.48
C PHE A 22 -5.74 -2.65 -0.47
N PRO A 23 -5.01 -1.97 0.44
CA PRO A 23 -5.57 -1.04 1.42
C PRO A 23 -6.10 0.25 0.77
N SER A 24 -7.06 0.90 1.41
CA SER A 24 -7.37 2.32 1.14
C SER A 24 -6.32 3.25 1.75
N ASP A 25 -6.25 4.49 1.27
CA ASP A 25 -5.28 5.53 1.67
C ASP A 25 -5.10 5.66 3.19
N TYR A 26 -6.21 5.76 3.95
CA TYR A 26 -6.14 5.90 5.42
C TYR A 26 -5.62 4.66 6.15
N ILE A 27 -5.66 3.49 5.51
CA ILE A 27 -5.10 2.25 6.07
C ILE A 27 -3.61 2.17 5.77
N ILE A 28 -3.17 2.63 4.59
CA ILE A 28 -1.74 2.69 4.24
C ILE A 28 -0.96 3.44 5.32
N GLU A 29 -1.44 4.63 5.70
CA GLU A 29 -0.81 5.43 6.76
C GLU A 29 -0.69 4.66 8.09
N LYS A 30 -1.75 3.93 8.48
CA LYS A 30 -1.73 3.09 9.69
C LYS A 30 -0.74 1.94 9.58
N LEU A 31 -0.72 1.23 8.46
CA LEU A 31 0.19 0.11 8.24
C LEU A 31 1.67 0.56 8.27
N ILE A 32 1.97 1.74 7.70
CA ILE A 32 3.30 2.36 7.79
C ILE A 32 3.63 2.67 9.26
N SER A 33 2.71 3.27 10.01
CA SER A 33 2.94 3.62 11.42
C SER A 33 3.17 2.40 12.33
N GLN A 34 2.70 1.23 11.91
CA GLN A 34 2.83 -0.05 12.63
C GLN A 34 3.97 -0.93 12.10
N ASP A 35 4.77 -0.45 11.15
CA ASP A 35 5.87 -1.20 10.52
C ASP A 35 5.43 -2.52 9.87
N LEU A 36 4.22 -2.54 9.30
CA LEU A 36 3.62 -3.73 8.67
C LEU A 36 3.86 -3.81 7.16
N LEU A 37 4.57 -2.84 6.57
CA LEU A 37 4.85 -2.79 5.14
C LEU A 37 6.35 -2.72 4.89
N HIS A 38 6.80 -3.50 3.91
CA HIS A 38 8.13 -3.37 3.37
C HIS A 38 8.21 -2.23 2.33
N THR A 39 9.36 -1.58 2.26
CA THR A 39 9.63 -0.59 1.21
C THR A 39 9.71 -1.26 -0.15
N LEU A 40 9.12 -0.63 -1.16
CA LEU A 40 9.13 -1.14 -2.52
C LEU A 40 10.47 -0.85 -3.21
N ASN A 41 11.08 -1.88 -3.79
CA ASN A 41 12.15 -1.68 -4.76
C ASN A 41 11.55 -1.27 -6.11
N LYS A 42 11.58 0.03 -6.43
CA LYS A 42 11.01 0.57 -7.67
C LYS A 42 11.73 0.14 -8.93
N GLU A 43 12.99 -0.32 -8.85
CA GLU A 43 13.71 -0.88 -9.99
C GLU A 43 13.00 -2.14 -10.53
N ASN A 44 12.31 -2.87 -9.65
CA ASN A 44 11.53 -4.06 -10.02
C ASN A 44 10.12 -3.70 -10.55
N ILE A 45 9.75 -2.42 -10.61
CA ILE A 45 8.42 -1.96 -11.03
C ILE A 45 8.54 -0.95 -12.18
N PRO A 46 9.09 -1.34 -13.34
CA PRO A 46 9.35 -0.43 -14.46
C PRO A 46 8.08 0.18 -15.06
N ASN A 47 6.91 -0.40 -14.77
CA ASN A 47 5.61 0.08 -15.22
C ASN A 47 5.04 1.21 -14.37
N LEU A 48 5.70 1.63 -13.28
CA LEU A 48 5.32 2.83 -12.52
C LEU A 48 5.21 4.09 -13.40
N LYS A 49 5.99 4.13 -14.49
CA LYS A 49 5.92 5.19 -15.51
C LYS A 49 4.55 5.36 -16.17
N ASN A 50 3.66 4.36 -16.07
CA ASN A 50 2.33 4.38 -16.67
C ASN A 50 1.27 4.98 -15.73
N ILE A 51 1.62 5.26 -14.47
CA ILE A 51 0.71 5.87 -13.51
C ILE A 51 0.68 7.38 -13.73
N ASP A 52 -0.52 7.97 -13.74
CA ASP A 52 -0.67 9.41 -13.81
C ASP A 52 -0.01 10.06 -12.58
N PRO A 53 0.93 11.01 -12.76
CA PRO A 53 1.64 11.67 -11.66
C PRO A 53 0.74 12.27 -10.58
N ARG A 54 -0.52 12.58 -10.88
CA ARG A 54 -1.49 13.10 -9.89
C ARG A 54 -1.82 12.10 -8.77
N PHE A 55 -1.57 10.81 -8.97
CA PHE A 55 -1.82 9.75 -7.98
C PHE A 55 -0.53 9.32 -7.27
N MET A 56 0.60 9.96 -7.58
CA MET A 56 1.89 9.67 -6.99
C MET A 56 2.23 10.73 -5.94
N ASN A 57 3.13 10.40 -5.01
CA ASN A 57 3.66 11.28 -3.98
C ASN A 57 2.57 11.98 -3.15
N LEU A 58 1.57 11.21 -2.73
CA LEU A 58 0.46 11.67 -1.89
C LEU A 58 0.85 11.62 -0.41
N ASP A 59 0.15 12.40 0.42
CA ASP A 59 0.53 12.65 1.82
C ASP A 59 0.60 11.39 2.69
N PHE A 60 -0.19 10.35 2.37
CA PHE A 60 -0.21 9.09 3.12
C PHE A 60 1.02 8.19 2.87
N ASP A 61 1.71 8.38 1.74
CA ASP A 61 2.93 7.65 1.38
C ASP A 61 3.82 8.51 0.45
N PRO A 62 4.54 9.49 1.04
CA PRO A 62 5.44 10.35 0.29
C PRO A 62 6.46 9.52 -0.51
N GLU A 63 6.73 9.99 -1.71
CA GLU A 63 7.52 9.32 -2.73
C GLU A 63 6.99 7.93 -3.15
N ASN A 64 5.81 7.47 -2.74
CA ASN A 64 5.34 6.10 -2.99
C ASN A 64 6.37 5.06 -2.53
N LYS A 65 6.80 5.18 -1.28
CA LYS A 65 7.84 4.33 -0.71
C LYS A 65 7.31 2.93 -0.38
N TYR A 66 6.03 2.82 -0.03
CA TYR A 66 5.40 1.57 0.42
C TYR A 66 4.27 1.09 -0.49
N SER A 67 3.71 1.96 -1.34
CA SER A 67 2.47 1.69 -2.09
C SER A 67 2.55 2.08 -3.57
N VAL A 68 1.71 1.46 -4.39
CA VAL A 68 1.49 1.79 -5.80
C VAL A 68 -0.01 1.99 -6.04
N PRO A 69 -0.45 3.05 -6.75
CA PRO A 69 -1.86 3.26 -7.04
C PRO A 69 -2.47 2.12 -7.87
N TYR A 70 -3.66 1.68 -7.49
CA TYR A 70 -4.41 0.63 -8.20
C TYR A 70 -5.74 1.15 -8.76
N MET A 71 -6.66 1.57 -7.90
CA MET A 71 -7.97 2.12 -8.27
C MET A 71 -8.27 3.35 -7.43
N TRP A 72 -8.99 4.31 -8.02
CA TRP A 72 -9.46 5.51 -7.36
C TRP A 72 -10.89 5.78 -7.81
N GLY A 73 -11.69 6.41 -6.95
CA GLY A 73 -13.08 6.72 -7.24
C GLY A 73 -13.83 7.16 -5.99
N PRO A 74 -15.04 7.72 -6.18
CA PRO A 74 -15.98 7.94 -5.10
C PRO A 74 -16.57 6.63 -4.55
#